data_AF-A0A0F9RF79-F1
#
_entry.id   AF-A0A0F9RF79-F1
#
_cell.length_a   1.000
_cell.length_b   1.000
_cell.length_c   1.000
_cell.angle_alpha   90.00
_cell.angle_beta   90.00
_cell.angle_gamma   90.00
#
_symmetry.space_group_name_H-M   'P 1'
#
loop_
_entity.id
_entity.type
_entity.pdbx_description
1 polymer ?
#
loop_
_entity_poly.entity_id
_entity_poly.type
_entity_poly.pdbx_seq_one_letter_code
_entity_poly.pdbx_strand_id
1 'polypeptide(L)'
;AMQYRLKNELEQRGQDSGQLHFHLFDAADEILPTHNAKVRDVFQRTLSERGVKLHLGSPVEKVSEGLLRTAAGETLQTDEVLWVTRAGGPGWLKDTGLALDDGLFLRVRDTLQVENDDNIFAAGDIANVTNHPREKAGVFAVRQGPPLADNLKRLALGKTPKDFQPQKTWLALISTGDKYAVASRGDMQFDGASVWRWKDWIDRRFMQKFSDLPPMDTGAALPDTAAAQNPEEASQAISAVAMRCGGCGAKVGSTVLSRALSELKPIERDDILIGLHAPDDAAVLRVPPGKAVVHTVDFFRAFIDDPYTFGRVAANHSLGDVFAMGAEAQSATAVATIPYGIESKVEDVLYQMMSGAVEVLNEAGCALVGGHTGEGQELALGFAVNGLINPDEVMSKGGLQAGDVLILTKPIGTGTLFAAHAQLAAKGRWIDSALASMVQSNKKAADCLRSFGSKACTDVTGFGLLGHLVEMTRPSGVDAELDLSAIPILPGAEETAAAGILSSLQPANIRLRRGIRDQEKWVKHPRYPLIFDPQTAGGLLASVSADKAEDCVRELKALGYPHTAIIGRVLPQDESGPIEPITLRE
;
A
#
# COMPACT_ATOMS: atom_id res chain seq x y z
N ALA A 1 -13.37 -2.52 -33.09
CA ALA A 1 -12.51 -1.46 -32.52
C ALA A 1 -11.03 -1.69 -32.78
N MET A 2 -10.47 -2.83 -32.34
CA MET A 2 -9.05 -3.16 -32.51
C MET A 2 -8.56 -3.07 -33.96
N GLN A 3 -9.24 -3.72 -34.91
CA GLN A 3 -8.89 -3.66 -36.33
C GLN A 3 -8.73 -2.21 -36.83
N TYR A 4 -9.66 -1.33 -36.47
CA TYR A 4 -9.61 0.08 -36.86
C TYR A 4 -8.42 0.81 -36.23
N ARG A 5 -8.10 0.55 -34.94
CA ARG A 5 -6.94 1.16 -34.28
C ARG A 5 -5.64 0.71 -34.93
N LEU A 6 -5.46 -0.60 -35.12
CA LEU A 6 -4.23 -1.16 -35.68
C LEU A 6 -4.00 -0.72 -37.12
N LYS A 7 -5.06 -0.68 -37.93
CA LYS A 7 -5.01 -0.11 -39.28
C LYS A 7 -4.47 1.33 -39.28
N ASN A 8 -5.03 2.19 -38.44
CA ASN A 8 -4.59 3.58 -38.34
C ASN A 8 -3.16 3.73 -37.81
N GLU A 9 -2.74 2.88 -36.86
CA GLU A 9 -1.37 2.87 -36.34
C GLU A 9 -0.34 2.50 -37.41
N LEU A 10 -0.63 1.48 -38.24
CA LEU A 10 0.25 1.10 -39.35
C LEU A 10 0.32 2.22 -40.39
N GLU A 11 -0.82 2.80 -40.77
CA GLU A 11 -0.89 3.90 -41.73
C GLU A 11 -0.11 5.13 -41.24
N GLN A 12 -0.21 5.48 -39.95
CA GLN A 12 0.55 6.57 -39.34
C GLN A 12 2.07 6.32 -39.34
N ARG A 13 2.48 5.05 -39.34
CA ARG A 13 3.89 4.63 -39.43
C ARG A 13 4.36 4.44 -40.88
N GLY A 14 3.52 4.74 -41.87
CA GLY A 14 3.83 4.56 -43.29
C GLY A 14 3.91 3.10 -43.73
N GLN A 15 3.29 2.18 -42.97
CA GLN A 15 3.23 0.75 -43.28
C GLN A 15 1.92 0.39 -43.98
N ASP A 16 1.95 -0.64 -44.82
CA ASP A 16 0.75 -1.14 -45.51
C ASP A 16 -0.22 -1.75 -44.49
N SER A 17 -1.45 -1.23 -44.41
CA SER A 17 -2.48 -1.77 -43.54
C SER A 17 -3.19 -2.99 -44.13
N GLY A 18 -2.98 -3.28 -45.42
CA GLY A 18 -3.51 -4.45 -46.12
C GLY A 18 -2.93 -5.79 -45.63
N GLN A 19 -1.81 -5.76 -44.91
CA GLN A 19 -1.21 -6.94 -44.28
C GLN A 19 -2.00 -7.46 -43.06
N LEU A 20 -2.94 -6.67 -42.54
CA LEU A 20 -3.72 -7.08 -41.36
C LEU A 20 -4.90 -7.97 -41.76
N HIS A 21 -4.87 -9.22 -41.31
CA HIS A 21 -5.96 -10.18 -41.47
C HIS A 21 -6.57 -10.52 -40.11
N PHE A 22 -7.85 -10.21 -39.93
CA PHE A 22 -8.56 -10.48 -38.67
C PHE A 22 -9.52 -11.66 -38.85
N HIS A 23 -9.43 -12.61 -37.94
CA HIS A 23 -10.35 -13.73 -37.82
C HIS A 23 -11.00 -13.70 -36.45
N LEU A 24 -12.34 -13.79 -36.40
CA LEU A 24 -13.10 -13.91 -35.16
C LEU A 24 -13.73 -15.30 -35.13
N PHE A 25 -13.28 -16.12 -34.18
CA PHE A 25 -13.85 -17.43 -33.91
C PHE A 25 -14.84 -17.33 -32.74
N ASP A 26 -16.01 -17.92 -32.91
CA ASP A 26 -17.00 -18.09 -31.85
C ASP A 26 -17.56 -19.51 -31.89
N ALA A 27 -17.83 -20.07 -30.71
CA ALA A 27 -18.47 -21.37 -30.57
C ALA A 27 -19.97 -21.29 -30.87
N ALA A 28 -20.59 -20.11 -30.72
CA ALA A 28 -21.98 -19.89 -31.06
C ALA A 28 -22.19 -19.76 -32.58
N ASP A 29 -23.37 -20.15 -33.06
CA ASP A 29 -23.74 -20.03 -34.47
C ASP A 29 -24.06 -18.58 -34.90
N GLU A 30 -24.24 -17.69 -33.93
CA GLU A 30 -24.53 -16.27 -34.14
C GLU A 30 -23.67 -15.39 -33.23
N ILE A 31 -23.19 -14.24 -33.75
CA ILE A 31 -22.50 -13.24 -32.93
C ILE A 31 -23.48 -12.54 -31.99
N LEU A 32 -23.02 -12.15 -30.79
CA LEU A 32 -23.82 -11.37 -29.82
C LEU A 32 -25.21 -11.98 -29.57
N PRO A 33 -25.32 -13.28 -29.19
CA PRO A 33 -26.60 -13.98 -29.07
C PRO A 33 -27.54 -13.38 -28.02
N THR A 34 -27.00 -12.59 -27.08
CA THR A 34 -27.78 -11.88 -26.05
C THR A 34 -28.44 -10.57 -26.54
N HIS A 35 -28.16 -10.16 -27.78
CA HIS A 35 -28.67 -8.93 -28.38
C HIS A 35 -29.70 -9.25 -29.48
N ASN A 36 -30.62 -8.33 -29.75
CA ASN A 36 -31.64 -8.55 -30.80
C ASN A 36 -31.03 -8.65 -32.21
N ALA A 37 -31.79 -9.22 -33.15
CA ALA A 37 -31.33 -9.46 -34.52
C ALA A 37 -30.82 -8.20 -35.24
N LYS A 38 -31.50 -7.06 -35.06
CA LYS A 38 -31.10 -5.79 -35.71
C LYS A 38 -29.70 -5.35 -35.28
N VAL A 39 -29.35 -5.53 -34.00
CA VAL A 39 -28.01 -5.24 -33.49
C VAL A 39 -26.98 -6.20 -34.10
N ARG A 40 -27.32 -7.49 -34.18
CA ARG A 40 -26.45 -8.50 -34.80
C ARG A 40 -26.16 -8.16 -36.27
N ASP A 41 -27.19 -7.77 -37.03
CA ASP A 41 -27.06 -7.38 -38.43
C ASP A 41 -26.09 -6.20 -38.63
N VAL A 42 -26.18 -5.18 -37.76
CA VAL A 42 -25.26 -4.02 -37.80
C VAL A 42 -23.81 -4.45 -37.57
N PHE A 43 -23.55 -5.34 -36.61
CA PHE A 43 -22.21 -5.83 -36.35
C PHE A 43 -21.69 -6.78 -37.42
N GLN A 44 -22.53 -7.69 -37.95
CA GLN A 44 -22.15 -8.55 -39.07
C GLN A 44 -21.74 -7.72 -40.28
N ARG A 45 -22.55 -6.71 -40.65
CA ARG A 45 -22.23 -5.77 -41.73
C ARG A 45 -20.92 -5.04 -41.45
N THR A 46 -20.76 -4.48 -40.25
CA THR A 46 -19.55 -3.72 -39.88
C THR A 46 -18.29 -4.58 -39.92
N LEU A 47 -18.37 -5.83 -39.47
CA LEU A 47 -17.24 -6.77 -39.49
C LEU A 47 -16.91 -7.17 -40.93
N SER A 48 -17.91 -7.44 -41.76
CA SER A 48 -17.75 -7.75 -43.18
C SER A 48 -17.13 -6.58 -43.95
N GLU A 49 -17.65 -5.36 -43.79
CA GLU A 49 -17.12 -4.14 -44.43
C GLU A 49 -15.65 -3.86 -44.05
N ARG A 50 -15.21 -4.34 -42.89
CA ARG A 50 -13.84 -4.20 -42.39
C ARG A 50 -12.94 -5.39 -42.70
N GLY A 51 -13.43 -6.37 -43.46
CA GLY A 51 -12.66 -7.56 -43.83
C GLY A 51 -12.34 -8.49 -42.65
N VAL A 52 -13.11 -8.44 -41.57
CA VAL A 52 -12.98 -9.39 -40.46
C VAL A 52 -13.70 -10.68 -40.84
N LYS A 53 -12.97 -11.79 -40.95
CA LYS A 53 -13.55 -13.10 -41.27
C LYS A 53 -14.16 -13.71 -40.02
N LEU A 54 -15.47 -13.94 -40.05
CA LEU A 54 -16.21 -14.62 -38.98
C LEU A 54 -16.17 -16.14 -39.19
N HIS A 55 -15.88 -16.87 -38.13
CA HIS A 55 -15.95 -18.32 -38.05
C HIS A 55 -16.87 -18.68 -36.87
N LEU A 56 -18.16 -18.88 -37.17
CA LEU A 56 -19.20 -19.18 -36.19
C LEU A 56 -19.42 -20.70 -36.10
N GLY A 57 -19.97 -21.17 -34.98
CA GLY A 57 -20.11 -22.61 -34.71
C GLY A 57 -18.76 -23.34 -34.70
N SER A 58 -17.67 -22.61 -34.46
CA SER A 58 -16.29 -23.06 -34.66
C SER A 58 -15.51 -22.96 -33.34
N PRO A 59 -15.83 -23.80 -32.34
CA PRO A 59 -15.16 -23.75 -31.04
C PRO A 59 -13.67 -24.04 -31.20
N VAL A 60 -12.84 -23.16 -30.63
CA VAL A 60 -11.38 -23.32 -30.60
C VAL A 60 -11.02 -24.34 -29.51
N GLU A 61 -10.34 -25.42 -29.89
CA GLU A 61 -9.93 -26.48 -28.95
C GLU A 61 -8.53 -26.21 -28.39
N LYS A 62 -7.61 -25.76 -29.25
CA LYS A 62 -6.21 -25.57 -28.87
C LYS A 62 -5.60 -24.38 -29.61
N VAL A 63 -4.83 -23.58 -28.87
CA VAL A 63 -3.92 -22.58 -29.44
C VAL A 63 -2.51 -22.93 -29.01
N SER A 64 -1.60 -22.95 -29.98
CA SER A 64 -0.16 -23.11 -29.81
C SER A 64 0.54 -21.92 -30.45
N GLU A 65 1.84 -21.77 -30.23
CA GLU A 65 2.61 -20.69 -30.85
C GLU A 65 2.43 -20.72 -32.38
N GLY A 66 1.90 -19.64 -32.95
CA GLY A 66 1.68 -19.51 -34.39
C GLY A 66 0.48 -20.28 -34.98
N LEU A 67 -0.28 -21.06 -34.19
CA LEU A 67 -1.30 -21.97 -34.73
C LEU A 67 -2.53 -22.12 -33.83
N LEU A 68 -3.70 -21.91 -34.44
CA LEU A 68 -5.01 -22.16 -33.85
C LEU A 68 -5.62 -23.44 -34.45
N ARG A 69 -6.26 -24.26 -33.62
CA ARG A 69 -7.02 -25.45 -34.03
C ARG A 69 -8.45 -25.44 -33.47
N THR A 70 -9.44 -25.66 -34.33
CA THR A 70 -10.85 -25.81 -33.95
C THR A 70 -11.17 -27.26 -33.59
N ALA A 71 -12.27 -27.49 -32.85
CA ALA A 71 -12.74 -28.82 -32.50
C ALA A 71 -13.14 -29.66 -33.73
N ALA A 72 -13.51 -29.01 -34.84
CA ALA A 72 -13.76 -29.66 -36.13
C ALA A 72 -12.48 -30.11 -36.85
N GLY A 73 -11.30 -29.80 -36.28
CA GLY A 73 -10.00 -30.15 -36.85
C GLY A 73 -9.43 -29.13 -37.83
N GLU A 74 -10.10 -27.99 -38.05
CA GLU A 74 -9.58 -26.92 -38.89
C GLU A 74 -8.41 -26.22 -38.19
N THR A 75 -7.42 -25.79 -38.98
CA THR A 75 -6.25 -25.09 -38.46
C THR A 75 -6.04 -23.76 -39.16
N LEU A 76 -5.64 -22.74 -38.41
CA LEU A 76 -5.30 -21.42 -38.94
C LEU A 76 -3.95 -20.97 -38.37
N GLN A 77 -3.03 -20.58 -39.25
CA GLN A 77 -1.79 -19.90 -38.83
C GLN A 77 -2.10 -18.47 -38.39
N THR A 78 -1.54 -18.06 -37.26
CA THR A 78 -1.84 -16.77 -36.64
C THR A 78 -0.56 -16.16 -36.07
N ASP A 79 -0.28 -14.90 -36.38
CA ASP A 79 0.84 -14.19 -35.75
C ASP A 79 0.56 -13.89 -34.28
N GLU A 80 -0.69 -13.54 -33.96
CA GLU A 80 -1.13 -13.16 -32.61
C GLU A 80 -2.55 -13.68 -32.34
N VAL A 81 -2.81 -14.11 -31.09
CA VAL A 81 -4.13 -14.59 -30.64
C VAL A 81 -4.57 -13.83 -29.40
N LEU A 82 -5.76 -13.24 -29.48
CA LEU A 82 -6.39 -12.53 -28.37
C LEU A 82 -7.60 -13.31 -27.88
N TRP A 83 -7.49 -13.82 -26.65
CA TRP A 83 -8.57 -14.53 -25.99
C TRP A 83 -9.60 -13.56 -25.40
N VAL A 84 -10.84 -13.67 -25.87
CA VAL A 84 -11.99 -12.93 -25.33
C VAL A 84 -12.94 -13.94 -24.68
N THR A 85 -12.53 -14.46 -23.51
CA THR A 85 -13.31 -15.46 -22.79
C THR A 85 -14.40 -14.83 -21.93
N ARG A 86 -15.45 -15.60 -21.64
CA ARG A 86 -16.46 -15.23 -20.63
C ARG A 86 -15.81 -15.06 -19.25
N ALA A 87 -16.42 -14.23 -18.40
CA ALA A 87 -16.08 -14.18 -16.99
C ALA A 87 -16.26 -15.58 -16.36
N GLY A 88 -15.42 -15.89 -15.37
CA GLY A 88 -15.50 -17.10 -14.55
C GLY A 88 -14.94 -16.79 -13.17
N GLY A 89 -15.44 -17.50 -12.16
CA GLY A 89 -14.92 -17.36 -10.81
C GLY A 89 -13.46 -17.83 -10.70
N PRO A 90 -12.63 -17.18 -9.88
CA PRO A 90 -11.28 -17.63 -9.60
C PRO A 90 -11.24 -19.05 -9.03
N GLY A 91 -10.27 -19.86 -9.48
CA GLY A 91 -10.15 -21.26 -9.07
C GLY A 91 -9.97 -21.49 -7.56
N TRP A 92 -9.30 -20.55 -6.87
CA TRP A 92 -9.03 -20.62 -5.42
C TRP A 92 -10.30 -20.58 -4.56
N LEU A 93 -11.43 -20.11 -5.10
CA LEU A 93 -12.70 -20.09 -4.35
C LEU A 93 -13.20 -21.49 -3.99
N LYS A 94 -12.82 -22.52 -4.77
CA LYS A 94 -13.21 -23.91 -4.48
C LYS A 94 -12.79 -24.37 -3.09
N ASP A 95 -11.64 -23.87 -2.63
CA ASP A 95 -11.04 -24.29 -1.36
C ASP A 95 -11.58 -23.50 -0.16
N THR A 96 -12.47 -22.54 -0.39
CA THR A 96 -13.03 -21.68 0.67
C THR A 96 -14.26 -22.27 1.36
N GLY A 97 -14.91 -23.27 0.76
CA GLY A 97 -16.19 -23.82 1.23
C GLY A 97 -17.40 -22.90 1.02
N LEU A 98 -17.23 -21.73 0.38
CA LEU A 98 -18.33 -20.82 0.06
C LEU A 98 -19.29 -21.42 -0.98
N ALA A 99 -20.54 -20.98 -0.97
CA ALA A 99 -21.53 -21.39 -1.93
C ALA A 99 -21.16 -20.89 -3.34
N LEU A 100 -20.80 -21.81 -4.24
CA LEU A 100 -20.44 -21.52 -5.63
C LEU A 100 -21.42 -22.15 -6.62
N ASP A 101 -21.61 -21.50 -7.78
CA ASP A 101 -22.26 -22.14 -8.93
C ASP A 101 -21.25 -22.89 -9.83
N ASP A 102 -21.74 -23.50 -10.91
CA ASP A 102 -20.91 -24.29 -11.86
C ASP A 102 -19.82 -23.43 -12.55
N GLY A 103 -20.02 -22.11 -12.60
CA GLY A 103 -19.05 -21.14 -13.12
C GLY A 103 -18.07 -20.60 -12.08
N LEU A 104 -18.09 -21.16 -10.86
CA LEU A 104 -17.33 -20.70 -9.68
C LEU A 104 -17.70 -19.29 -9.19
N PHE A 105 -18.88 -18.78 -9.57
CA PHE A 105 -19.38 -17.53 -9.02
C PHE A 105 -19.98 -17.76 -7.63
N LEU A 106 -19.85 -16.78 -6.74
CA LEU A 106 -20.45 -16.83 -5.41
C LEU A 106 -21.97 -16.71 -5.53
N ARG A 107 -22.69 -17.72 -5.05
CA ARG A 107 -24.15 -17.66 -4.94
C ARG A 107 -24.51 -16.77 -3.78
N VAL A 108 -25.24 -15.69 -4.08
CA VAL A 108 -25.65 -14.70 -3.08
C VAL A 108 -27.16 -14.53 -3.05
N ARG A 109 -27.66 -14.23 -1.85
CA ARG A 109 -29.05 -13.83 -1.60
C ARG A 109 -29.28 -12.40 -2.15
N ASP A 110 -30.53 -11.95 -2.13
CA ASP A 110 -30.88 -10.59 -2.56
C ASP A 110 -30.23 -9.50 -1.68
N THR A 111 -29.80 -9.85 -0.48
CA THR A 111 -29.01 -8.98 0.42
C THR A 111 -27.53 -8.87 0.04
N LEU A 112 -27.09 -9.59 -1.01
CA LEU A 112 -25.68 -9.76 -1.44
C LEU A 112 -24.80 -10.59 -0.49
N GLN A 113 -25.39 -11.21 0.54
CA GLN A 113 -24.69 -12.16 1.39
C GLN A 113 -24.56 -13.51 0.68
N VAL A 114 -23.42 -14.18 0.86
CA VAL A 114 -23.20 -15.55 0.38
C VAL A 114 -24.23 -16.47 1.06
N GLU A 115 -24.78 -17.43 0.32
CA GLU A 115 -25.90 -18.27 0.81
C GLU A 115 -25.59 -19.05 2.09
N ASN A 116 -24.34 -19.47 2.27
CA ASN A 116 -23.91 -20.30 3.40
C ASN A 116 -23.09 -19.54 4.46
N ASP A 117 -22.97 -18.22 4.37
CA ASP A 117 -22.31 -17.39 5.38
C ASP A 117 -22.93 -15.99 5.45
N ASP A 118 -23.46 -15.61 6.61
CA ASP A 118 -24.14 -14.33 6.83
C ASP A 118 -23.16 -13.15 6.99
N ASN A 119 -21.88 -13.40 7.23
CA ASN A 119 -20.86 -12.38 7.40
C ASN A 119 -20.11 -12.06 6.10
N ILE A 120 -20.26 -12.90 5.08
CA ILE A 120 -19.56 -12.75 3.81
C ILE A 120 -20.52 -12.20 2.76
N PHE A 121 -20.10 -11.12 2.11
CA PHE A 121 -20.83 -10.50 1.01
C PHE A 121 -20.03 -10.58 -0.28
N ALA A 122 -20.72 -10.65 -1.40
CA ALA A 122 -20.10 -10.55 -2.72
C ALA A 122 -20.87 -9.58 -3.61
N ALA A 123 -20.14 -8.76 -4.36
CA ALA A 123 -20.68 -7.86 -5.36
C ALA A 123 -19.76 -7.83 -6.59
N GLY A 124 -20.30 -7.36 -7.71
CA GLY A 124 -19.64 -7.34 -9.00
C GLY A 124 -19.89 -8.62 -9.81
N ASP A 125 -19.04 -8.85 -10.81
CA ASP A 125 -19.18 -9.99 -11.70
C ASP A 125 -19.00 -11.34 -10.97
N ILE A 126 -18.32 -11.35 -9.82
CA ILE A 126 -18.15 -12.55 -9.01
C ILE A 126 -19.45 -13.02 -8.34
N ALA A 127 -20.42 -12.13 -8.14
CA ALA A 127 -21.67 -12.43 -7.44
C ALA A 127 -22.74 -12.94 -8.41
N ASN A 128 -23.40 -14.03 -8.05
CA ASN A 128 -24.59 -14.55 -8.72
C ASN A 128 -25.79 -14.45 -7.78
N VAL A 129 -26.64 -13.43 -7.99
CA VAL A 129 -27.85 -13.20 -7.18
C VAL A 129 -28.90 -14.24 -7.57
N THR A 130 -29.14 -15.24 -6.74
CA THR A 130 -29.82 -16.47 -7.16
C THR A 130 -31.27 -16.27 -7.58
N ASN A 131 -32.01 -15.35 -6.93
CA ASN A 131 -33.37 -14.99 -7.35
C ASN A 131 -33.41 -14.09 -8.60
N HIS A 132 -32.27 -13.52 -8.98
CA HIS A 132 -32.17 -12.52 -10.02
C HIS A 132 -30.92 -12.75 -10.91
N PRO A 133 -30.83 -13.89 -11.62
CA PRO A 133 -29.68 -14.16 -12.48
C PRO A 133 -29.58 -13.08 -13.56
N ARG A 134 -28.37 -12.53 -13.71
CA ARG A 134 -28.03 -11.51 -14.72
C ARG A 134 -26.76 -11.90 -15.44
N GLU A 135 -26.66 -11.44 -16.68
CA GLU A 135 -25.41 -11.50 -17.42
C GLU A 135 -24.29 -10.81 -16.63
N LYS A 136 -23.09 -11.37 -16.75
CA LYS A 136 -21.88 -10.82 -16.12
C LYS A 136 -21.43 -9.59 -16.92
N ALA A 137 -22.11 -8.48 -16.66
CA ALA A 137 -21.88 -7.20 -17.30
C ALA A 137 -21.66 -6.11 -16.25
N GLY A 138 -20.65 -5.26 -16.51
CA GLY A 138 -20.24 -4.20 -15.58
C GLY A 138 -21.36 -3.24 -15.14
N VAL A 139 -22.43 -3.09 -15.94
CA VAL A 139 -23.58 -2.24 -15.60
C VAL A 139 -24.38 -2.79 -14.41
N PHE A 140 -24.42 -4.12 -14.23
CA PHE A 140 -25.03 -4.74 -13.05
C PHE A 140 -24.07 -4.71 -11.87
N ALA A 141 -22.79 -5.01 -12.10
CA ALA A 141 -21.74 -5.00 -11.09
C ALA A 141 -21.66 -3.66 -10.33
N VAL A 142 -21.58 -2.54 -11.05
CA VAL A 142 -21.46 -1.20 -10.46
C VAL A 142 -22.67 -0.83 -9.59
N ARG A 143 -23.85 -1.39 -9.89
CA ARG A 143 -25.09 -1.10 -9.14
C ARG A 143 -25.24 -1.89 -7.85
N GLN A 144 -24.43 -2.93 -7.66
CA GLN A 144 -24.40 -3.68 -6.40
C GLN A 144 -23.62 -2.94 -5.30
N GLY A 145 -22.76 -1.98 -5.66
CA GLY A 145 -21.93 -1.22 -4.71
C GLY A 145 -22.73 -0.46 -3.62
N PRO A 146 -23.67 0.43 -3.97
CA PRO A 146 -24.43 1.17 -2.95
C PRO A 146 -25.28 0.28 -2.03
N PRO A 147 -26.03 -0.74 -2.52
CA PRO A 147 -26.73 -1.69 -1.67
C PRO A 147 -25.79 -2.50 -0.77
N LEU A 148 -24.63 -2.92 -1.28
CA LEU A 148 -23.61 -3.60 -0.47
C LEU A 148 -23.16 -2.69 0.68
N ALA A 149 -22.81 -1.43 0.39
CA ALA A 149 -22.37 -0.49 1.41
C ALA A 149 -23.45 -0.21 2.48
N ASP A 150 -24.71 -0.09 2.07
CA ASP A 150 -25.85 0.06 2.98
C ASP A 150 -26.06 -1.19 3.85
N ASN A 151 -25.95 -2.39 3.28
CA ASN A 151 -26.10 -3.65 4.03
C ASN A 151 -24.93 -3.92 4.98
N LEU A 152 -23.69 -3.61 4.60
CA LEU A 152 -22.54 -3.66 5.50
C LEU A 152 -22.73 -2.72 6.69
N LYS A 153 -23.19 -1.49 6.45
CA LYS A 153 -23.54 -0.56 7.53
C LYS A 153 -24.67 -1.11 8.40
N ARG A 154 -25.73 -1.66 7.82
CA ARG A 154 -26.83 -2.24 8.60
C ARG A 154 -26.35 -3.36 9.51
N LEU A 155 -25.58 -4.30 8.97
CA LEU A 155 -25.07 -5.42 9.75
C LEU A 155 -24.16 -4.94 10.88
N ALA A 156 -23.27 -3.98 10.60
CA ALA A 156 -22.42 -3.35 11.61
C ALA A 156 -23.22 -2.65 12.73
N LEU A 157 -24.42 -2.14 12.42
CA LEU A 157 -25.34 -1.50 13.37
C LEU A 157 -26.38 -2.48 13.97
N GLY A 158 -26.20 -3.79 13.80
CA GLY A 158 -27.14 -4.81 14.30
C GLY A 158 -28.53 -4.80 13.62
N LYS A 159 -28.66 -4.14 12.47
CA LYS A 159 -29.90 -4.04 11.68
C LYS A 159 -29.96 -5.14 10.64
N THR A 160 -31.16 -5.63 10.34
CA THR A 160 -31.39 -6.60 9.26
C THR A 160 -30.98 -6.02 7.90
N PRO A 161 -30.19 -6.74 7.09
CA PRO A 161 -29.91 -6.36 5.71
C PRO A 161 -31.19 -6.19 4.88
N LYS A 162 -31.13 -5.39 3.82
CA LYS A 162 -32.26 -5.25 2.87
C LYS A 162 -31.94 -5.87 1.54
N ASP A 163 -33.00 -6.36 0.90
CA ASP A 163 -32.95 -6.92 -0.43
C ASP A 163 -32.60 -5.84 -1.47
N PHE A 164 -31.75 -6.24 -2.40
CA PHE A 164 -31.41 -5.51 -3.61
C PHE A 164 -32.03 -6.21 -4.82
N GLN A 165 -32.81 -5.45 -5.59
CA GLN A 165 -33.36 -5.93 -6.85
C GLN A 165 -32.60 -5.32 -8.03
N PRO A 166 -31.81 -6.10 -8.79
CA PRO A 166 -31.12 -5.61 -9.96
C PRO A 166 -32.13 -5.30 -11.08
N GLN A 167 -31.86 -4.24 -11.84
CA GLN A 167 -32.66 -3.90 -13.02
C GLN A 167 -32.78 -5.11 -13.97
N LYS A 168 -33.92 -5.23 -14.66
CA LYS A 168 -34.15 -6.32 -15.62
C LYS A 168 -33.52 -6.03 -16.99
N THR A 169 -33.59 -4.77 -17.41
CA THR A 169 -33.08 -4.31 -18.72
C THR A 169 -32.01 -3.25 -18.53
N TRP A 170 -31.06 -3.20 -19.44
CA TRP A 170 -30.03 -2.17 -19.48
C TRP A 170 -29.84 -1.66 -20.92
N LEU A 171 -29.18 -0.52 -21.04
CA LEU A 171 -28.79 0.05 -22.33
C LEU A 171 -27.33 -0.30 -22.59
N ALA A 172 -27.08 -1.13 -23.60
CA ALA A 172 -25.74 -1.37 -24.09
C ALA A 172 -25.37 -0.33 -25.14
N LEU A 173 -24.20 0.30 -25.00
CA LEU A 173 -23.62 1.19 -25.99
C LEU A 173 -22.29 0.59 -26.42
N ILE A 174 -22.24 0.00 -27.61
CA ILE A 174 -21.09 -0.77 -28.08
C ILE A 174 -20.39 0.03 -29.18
N SER A 175 -19.12 0.39 -28.96
CA SER A 175 -18.33 1.17 -29.91
C SER A 175 -17.71 0.28 -30.99
N THR A 176 -17.76 0.72 -32.24
CA THR A 176 -17.09 0.08 -33.37
C THR A 176 -15.63 0.53 -33.50
N GLY A 177 -15.22 1.59 -32.81
CA GLY A 177 -13.83 2.09 -32.70
C GLY A 177 -13.48 3.29 -33.58
N ASP A 178 -14.31 3.59 -34.57
CA ASP A 178 -14.22 4.68 -35.55
C ASP A 178 -15.11 5.87 -35.17
N LYS A 179 -15.23 6.13 -33.87
CA LYS A 179 -16.18 7.11 -33.31
C LYS A 179 -17.63 6.88 -33.76
N TYR A 180 -17.98 5.61 -33.91
CA TYR A 180 -19.33 5.12 -34.20
C TYR A 180 -19.71 4.09 -33.12
N ALA A 181 -21.00 4.00 -32.80
CA ALA A 181 -21.49 3.10 -31.76
C ALA A 181 -22.91 2.63 -32.06
N VAL A 182 -23.25 1.47 -31.51
CA VAL A 182 -24.55 0.83 -31.58
C VAL A 182 -25.15 0.78 -30.17
N ALA A 183 -26.35 1.32 -30.04
CA ALA A 183 -27.19 1.23 -28.86
C ALA A 183 -28.12 0.02 -28.97
N SER A 184 -28.19 -0.78 -27.91
CA SER A 184 -29.07 -1.94 -27.78
C SER A 184 -29.86 -1.84 -26.47
N ARG A 185 -31.19 -1.91 -26.55
CA ARG A 185 -32.06 -1.96 -25.37
C ARG A 185 -33.34 -2.71 -25.70
N GLY A 186 -33.46 -3.95 -25.22
CA GLY A 186 -34.58 -4.82 -25.60
C GLY A 186 -34.64 -4.98 -27.12
N ASP A 187 -35.79 -4.68 -27.72
CA ASP A 187 -36.01 -4.76 -29.18
C ASP A 187 -35.59 -3.50 -29.96
N MET A 188 -35.11 -2.47 -29.24
CA MET A 188 -34.70 -1.20 -29.84
C MET A 188 -33.22 -1.23 -30.22
N GLN A 189 -32.92 -0.63 -31.38
CA GLN A 189 -31.58 -0.47 -31.92
C GLN A 189 -31.44 0.94 -32.50
N PHE A 190 -30.33 1.61 -32.17
CA PHE A 190 -29.92 2.86 -32.80
C PHE A 190 -28.41 2.83 -33.01
N ASP A 191 -27.91 3.33 -34.14
CA ASP A 191 -26.48 3.37 -34.41
C ASP A 191 -26.08 4.69 -35.07
N GLY A 192 -24.87 5.16 -34.82
CA GLY A 192 -24.44 6.45 -35.31
C GLY A 192 -23.23 7.04 -34.61
N ALA A 193 -22.64 8.05 -35.25
CA ALA A 193 -21.65 8.90 -34.61
C ALA A 193 -22.25 9.73 -33.45
N SER A 194 -23.54 10.08 -33.52
CA SER A 194 -24.27 10.72 -32.41
C SER A 194 -24.39 9.79 -31.19
N VAL A 195 -24.66 8.50 -31.42
CA VAL A 195 -24.70 7.46 -30.38
C VAL A 195 -23.32 7.29 -29.75
N TRP A 196 -22.25 7.35 -30.54
CA TRP A 196 -20.88 7.33 -30.00
C TRP A 196 -20.58 8.53 -29.11
N ARG A 197 -20.94 9.75 -29.52
CA ARG A 197 -20.77 10.96 -28.68
C ARG A 197 -21.53 10.83 -27.36
N TRP A 198 -22.72 10.24 -27.41
CA TRP A 198 -23.49 9.95 -26.21
C TRP A 198 -22.77 8.96 -25.28
N LYS A 199 -22.24 7.86 -25.84
CA LYS A 199 -21.41 6.90 -25.10
C LYS A 199 -20.18 7.55 -24.48
N ASP A 200 -19.38 8.27 -25.26
CA ASP A 200 -18.15 8.93 -24.81
C ASP A 200 -18.45 9.93 -23.68
N TRP A 201 -19.55 10.67 -23.78
CA TRP A 201 -20.00 11.54 -22.68
C TRP A 201 -20.37 10.76 -21.40
N ILE A 202 -21.12 9.66 -21.51
CA ILE A 202 -21.47 8.80 -20.36
C ILE A 202 -20.21 8.24 -19.72
N ASP A 203 -19.31 7.65 -20.52
CA ASP A 203 -18.09 7.00 -20.04
C ASP A 203 -17.18 8.01 -19.33
N ARG A 204 -16.91 9.17 -19.95
CA ARG A 204 -16.07 10.22 -19.37
C ARG A 204 -16.67 10.76 -18.08
N ARG A 205 -17.98 11.01 -18.06
CA ARG A 205 -18.68 11.47 -16.86
C ARG A 205 -18.62 10.43 -15.74
N PHE A 206 -18.67 9.14 -16.08
CA PHE A 206 -18.52 8.06 -15.11
C PHE A 206 -17.08 8.01 -14.57
N MET A 207 -16.08 8.03 -15.45
CA MET A 207 -14.66 8.00 -15.05
C MET A 207 -14.25 9.23 -14.21
N GLN A 208 -14.80 10.41 -14.51
CA GLN A 208 -14.57 11.62 -13.72
C GLN A 208 -14.90 11.44 -12.24
N LYS A 209 -15.90 10.62 -11.89
CA LYS A 209 -16.24 10.34 -10.47
C LYS A 209 -15.15 9.61 -9.69
N PHE A 210 -14.21 8.97 -10.40
CA PHE A 210 -13.10 8.21 -9.82
C PHE A 210 -11.74 8.86 -10.09
N SER A 211 -11.67 9.83 -10.99
CA SER A 211 -10.47 10.64 -11.26
C SER A 211 -10.43 11.94 -10.47
N ASP A 212 -11.60 12.52 -10.17
CA ASP A 212 -11.75 13.78 -9.44
C ASP A 212 -12.54 13.51 -8.16
N LEU A 213 -11.80 13.12 -7.12
CA LEU A 213 -12.38 12.82 -5.81
C LEU A 213 -12.55 14.14 -5.03
N PRO A 214 -13.70 14.36 -4.37
CA PRO A 214 -13.86 15.54 -3.54
C PRO A 214 -12.78 15.55 -2.45
N PRO A 215 -12.21 16.72 -2.12
CA PRO A 215 -11.28 16.82 -1.00
C PRO A 215 -11.97 16.35 0.27
N MET A 216 -11.21 15.71 1.16
CA MET A 216 -11.71 15.25 2.45
C MET A 216 -12.32 16.43 3.22
N ASP A 217 -13.55 16.27 3.69
CA ASP A 217 -14.20 17.25 4.56
C ASP A 217 -13.45 17.27 5.90
N THR A 218 -12.79 18.38 6.21
CA THR A 218 -12.01 18.56 7.44
C THR A 218 -12.90 18.78 8.68
N GLY A 219 -14.22 18.86 8.51
CA GLY A 219 -15.17 18.90 9.61
C GLY A 219 -15.36 17.51 10.23
N ALA A 220 -14.55 17.15 11.22
CA ALA A 220 -14.79 15.96 12.03
C ALA A 220 -16.14 16.10 12.76
N ALA A 221 -17.19 15.48 12.22
CA ALA A 221 -18.43 15.27 12.96
C ALA A 221 -18.15 14.28 14.11
N LEU A 222 -18.74 14.53 15.27
CA LEU A 222 -18.67 13.64 16.42
C LEU A 222 -19.10 12.20 16.01
N PRO A 223 -18.48 11.17 16.59
CA PRO A 223 -18.77 9.78 16.24
C PRO A 223 -20.26 9.45 16.47
N ASP A 224 -20.88 8.85 15.47
CA ASP A 224 -22.27 8.38 15.50
C ASP A 224 -22.37 7.17 16.44
N THR A 225 -23.01 7.34 17.59
CA THR A 225 -23.15 6.32 18.64
C THR A 225 -24.18 5.23 18.30
N ALA A 226 -24.78 5.28 17.09
CA ALA A 226 -25.75 4.32 16.61
C ALA A 226 -25.23 2.87 16.48
N ALA A 227 -23.92 2.63 16.63
CA ALA A 227 -23.26 1.33 16.46
C ALA A 227 -23.22 0.43 17.71
N ALA A 228 -23.73 0.88 18.87
CA ALA A 228 -23.83 0.04 20.06
C ALA A 228 -24.84 -1.11 19.83
N GLN A 229 -24.42 -2.36 20.07
CA GLN A 229 -25.19 -3.55 19.70
C GLN A 229 -26.26 -3.90 20.75
N ASN A 230 -26.18 -3.34 21.96
CA ASN A 230 -27.19 -3.50 23.00
C ASN A 230 -27.44 -2.21 23.83
N PRO A 231 -28.56 -2.14 24.60
CA PRO A 231 -28.91 -0.97 25.39
C PRO A 231 -27.93 -0.62 26.52
N GLU A 232 -27.21 -1.61 27.06
CA GLU A 232 -26.19 -1.41 28.10
C GLU A 232 -24.91 -0.79 27.51
N GLU A 233 -24.43 -1.27 26.36
CA GLU A 233 -23.32 -0.70 25.59
C GLU A 233 -23.64 0.73 25.12
N ALA A 234 -24.88 0.97 24.69
CA ALA A 234 -25.33 2.31 24.31
C ALA A 234 -25.32 3.26 25.52
N SER A 235 -25.81 2.79 26.68
CA SER A 235 -25.80 3.55 27.92
C SER A 235 -24.38 3.80 28.44
N GLN A 236 -23.48 2.81 28.35
CA GLN A 236 -22.06 2.94 28.68
C GLN A 236 -21.33 3.90 27.74
N ALA A 237 -21.59 3.84 26.42
CA ALA A 237 -21.02 4.75 25.44
C ALA A 237 -21.45 6.21 25.69
N ILE A 238 -22.74 6.43 25.98
CA ILE A 238 -23.29 7.76 26.32
C ILE A 238 -22.70 8.27 27.65
N SER A 239 -22.58 7.41 28.66
CA SER A 239 -21.98 7.79 29.96
C SER A 239 -20.48 8.04 29.86
N ALA A 240 -19.76 7.28 29.01
CA ALA A 240 -18.33 7.43 28.78
C ALA A 240 -18.00 8.73 28.04
N VAL A 241 -18.82 9.14 27.06
CA VAL A 241 -18.66 10.44 26.37
C VAL A 241 -18.88 11.62 27.33
N ALA A 242 -19.80 11.49 28.29
CA ALA A 242 -20.14 12.57 29.22
C ALA A 242 -19.16 12.73 30.40
N MET A 243 -18.38 11.71 30.76
CA MET A 243 -17.45 11.74 31.92
C MET A 243 -16.10 11.07 31.61
N ARG A 244 -15.31 11.61 30.67
CA ARG A 244 -13.89 11.24 30.55
C ARG A 244 -13.02 12.15 31.40
N CYS A 245 -12.48 11.60 32.48
CA CYS A 245 -11.52 12.28 33.35
C CYS A 245 -10.17 12.48 32.63
N GLY A 246 -9.54 13.64 32.79
CA GLY A 246 -8.12 13.83 32.44
C GLY A 246 -7.19 13.21 33.49
N GLY A 247 -6.02 12.70 33.07
CA GLY A 247 -4.99 12.13 33.96
C GLY A 247 -4.93 10.60 33.94
N CYS A 248 -4.54 9.96 35.06
CA CYS A 248 -4.43 8.49 35.16
C CYS A 248 -5.77 7.75 34.95
N GLY A 249 -6.90 8.44 35.04
CA GLY A 249 -8.24 7.90 34.76
C GLY A 249 -8.56 7.79 33.27
N ALA A 250 -7.70 8.29 32.37
CA ALA A 250 -7.87 8.18 30.92
C ALA A 250 -7.26 6.89 30.34
N LYS A 251 -7.08 5.83 31.15
CA LYS A 251 -6.54 4.54 30.66
C LYS A 251 -7.64 3.68 30.06
N VAL A 252 -7.25 2.77 29.16
CA VAL A 252 -8.12 1.65 28.77
C VAL A 252 -8.44 0.82 30.01
N GLY A 253 -9.71 0.43 30.16
CA GLY A 253 -10.18 -0.37 31.29
C GLY A 253 -9.40 -1.68 31.44
N SER A 254 -9.13 -2.09 32.69
CA SER A 254 -8.28 -3.25 32.98
C SER A 254 -8.81 -4.57 32.40
N THR A 255 -10.13 -4.74 32.34
CA THR A 255 -10.79 -5.90 31.73
C THR A 255 -10.55 -5.97 30.23
N VAL A 256 -10.80 -4.87 29.51
CA VAL A 256 -10.56 -4.71 28.07
C VAL A 256 -9.09 -4.97 27.74
N LEU A 257 -8.19 -4.35 28.49
CA LEU A 257 -6.75 -4.52 28.33
C LEU A 257 -6.33 -5.97 28.54
N SER A 258 -6.81 -6.62 29.61
CA SER A 258 -6.46 -8.01 29.90
C SER A 258 -6.92 -8.97 28.81
N ARG A 259 -8.14 -8.79 28.27
CA ARG A 259 -8.65 -9.63 27.18
C ARG A 259 -7.83 -9.45 25.90
N ALA A 260 -7.62 -8.20 25.47
CA ALA A 260 -6.84 -7.88 24.28
C ALA A 260 -5.40 -8.43 24.34
N LEU A 261 -4.75 -8.37 25.51
CA LEU A 261 -3.36 -8.83 25.65
C LEU A 261 -3.23 -10.35 25.87
N SER A 262 -4.29 -11.02 26.34
CA SER A 262 -4.22 -12.46 26.69
C SER A 262 -3.95 -13.39 25.51
N GLU A 263 -4.26 -12.96 24.29
CA GLU A 263 -4.02 -13.72 23.06
C GLU A 263 -2.63 -13.47 22.45
N LEU A 264 -1.94 -12.41 22.90
CA LEU A 264 -0.60 -12.08 22.42
C LEU A 264 0.42 -13.10 22.92
N LYS A 265 1.41 -13.38 22.08
CA LYS A 265 2.52 -14.30 22.40
C LYS A 265 3.87 -13.61 22.26
N PRO A 266 4.23 -12.66 23.14
CA PRO A 266 5.58 -12.13 23.19
C PRO A 266 6.60 -13.24 23.42
N ILE A 267 7.78 -13.13 22.83
CA ILE A 267 8.89 -14.03 23.17
C ILE A 267 9.26 -13.90 24.65
N GLU A 268 9.65 -15.02 25.25
CA GLU A 268 10.23 -15.05 26.59
C GLU A 268 11.76 -15.01 26.48
N ARG A 269 12.41 -14.34 27.44
CA ARG A 269 13.87 -14.31 27.53
C ARG A 269 14.31 -14.49 28.99
N ASP A 270 15.37 -15.27 29.20
CA ASP A 270 15.93 -15.56 30.52
C ASP A 270 16.58 -14.33 31.20
N ASP A 271 16.90 -13.30 30.42
CA ASP A 271 17.45 -12.04 30.90
C ASP A 271 16.37 -11.03 31.32
N ILE A 272 15.09 -11.41 31.26
CA ILE A 272 13.96 -10.65 31.82
C ILE A 272 13.53 -11.30 33.12
N LEU A 273 13.80 -10.62 34.24
CA LEU A 273 13.51 -11.12 35.59
C LEU A 273 12.07 -10.81 36.02
N ILE A 274 11.56 -9.65 35.61
CA ILE A 274 10.17 -9.21 35.82
C ILE A 274 9.69 -8.60 34.51
N GLY A 275 8.53 -9.02 34.01
CA GLY A 275 7.95 -8.62 32.72
C GLY A 275 6.50 -9.08 32.61
N LEU A 276 6.01 -9.36 31.40
CA LEU A 276 4.59 -9.73 31.20
C LEU A 276 4.18 -11.08 31.82
N HIS A 277 5.10 -12.02 32.01
CA HIS A 277 4.82 -13.32 32.63
C HIS A 277 4.67 -13.24 34.16
N ALA A 278 5.19 -12.17 34.77
CA ALA A 278 5.04 -11.84 36.18
C ALA A 278 4.84 -10.32 36.32
N PRO A 279 3.66 -9.78 35.94
CA PRO A 279 3.44 -8.34 35.86
C PRO A 279 3.60 -7.67 37.22
N ASP A 280 4.36 -6.58 37.24
CA ASP A 280 4.58 -5.69 38.40
C ASP A 280 4.64 -4.23 37.90
N ASP A 281 4.92 -3.27 38.78
CA ASP A 281 4.95 -1.83 38.47
C ASP A 281 6.05 -1.45 37.45
N ALA A 282 7.09 -2.29 37.31
CA ALA A 282 8.17 -2.10 36.36
C ALA A 282 8.78 -3.44 35.90
N ALA A 283 9.35 -3.44 34.70
CA ALA A 283 10.17 -4.56 34.23
C ALA A 283 11.58 -4.52 34.85
N VAL A 284 12.13 -5.69 35.15
CA VAL A 284 13.50 -5.84 35.66
C VAL A 284 14.30 -6.68 34.67
N LEU A 285 15.39 -6.12 34.18
CA LEU A 285 16.21 -6.70 33.12
C LEU A 285 17.63 -6.98 33.63
N ARG A 286 18.22 -8.08 33.18
CA ARG A 286 19.63 -8.41 33.42
C ARG A 286 20.46 -7.94 32.23
N VAL A 287 21.51 -7.17 32.51
CA VAL A 287 22.53 -6.80 31.52
C VAL A 287 23.72 -7.76 31.68
N PRO A 288 24.10 -8.52 30.64
CA PRO A 288 25.27 -9.41 30.72
C PRO A 288 26.56 -8.63 31.03
N PRO A 289 27.50 -9.20 31.81
CA PRO A 289 28.79 -8.56 32.06
C PRO A 289 29.51 -8.19 30.76
N GLY A 290 30.02 -6.96 30.68
CA GLY A 290 30.74 -6.44 29.51
C GLY A 290 29.86 -5.85 28.39
N LYS A 291 28.53 -5.93 28.50
CA LYS A 291 27.61 -5.24 27.58
C LYS A 291 27.23 -3.85 28.10
N ALA A 292 27.03 -2.92 27.17
CA ALA A 292 26.34 -1.65 27.42
C ALA A 292 24.88 -1.74 26.96
N VAL A 293 24.04 -0.87 27.54
CA VAL A 293 22.63 -0.72 27.15
C VAL A 293 22.49 0.44 26.19
N VAL A 294 21.79 0.20 25.08
CA VAL A 294 21.24 1.25 24.21
C VAL A 294 19.78 1.44 24.59
N HIS A 295 19.35 2.68 24.79
CA HIS A 295 17.99 3.01 25.17
C HIS A 295 17.45 4.08 24.23
N THR A 296 16.26 3.85 23.69
CA THR A 296 15.55 4.82 22.84
C THR A 296 14.05 4.80 23.14
N VAL A 297 13.36 5.86 22.73
CA VAL A 297 11.90 5.95 22.73
C VAL A 297 11.42 6.67 21.49
N ASP A 298 10.46 6.07 20.79
CA ASP A 298 9.75 6.69 19.68
C ASP A 298 8.26 6.51 19.81
N PHE A 299 7.49 7.49 19.33
CA PHE A 299 6.04 7.51 19.41
C PHE A 299 5.45 8.41 18.32
N PHE A 300 4.45 7.91 17.59
CA PHE A 300 3.76 8.73 16.58
C PHE A 300 2.29 8.34 16.42
N ARG A 301 1.53 9.28 15.84
CA ARG A 301 0.11 9.09 15.48
C ARG A 301 -0.03 8.14 14.28
N ALA A 302 -1.13 7.40 14.24
CA ALA A 302 -1.50 6.60 13.08
C ALA A 302 -1.67 7.48 11.83
N PHE A 303 -1.14 6.99 10.72
CA PHE A 303 -1.22 7.62 9.39
C PHE A 303 -1.86 6.68 8.35
N ILE A 304 -2.31 5.51 8.81
CA ILE A 304 -3.10 4.52 8.08
C ILE A 304 -4.19 3.97 8.99
N ASP A 305 -5.25 3.46 8.38
CA ASP A 305 -6.42 2.95 9.09
C ASP A 305 -6.29 1.48 9.55
N ASP A 306 -5.29 0.74 9.04
CA ASP A 306 -5.03 -0.65 9.43
C ASP A 306 -4.19 -0.71 10.73
N PRO A 307 -4.77 -1.09 11.88
CA PRO A 307 -4.06 -1.09 13.16
C PRO A 307 -2.91 -2.11 13.18
N TYR A 308 -3.08 -3.26 12.52
CA TYR A 308 -2.07 -4.33 12.53
C TYR A 308 -0.82 -3.89 11.76
N THR A 309 -0.97 -3.37 10.54
CA THR A 309 0.16 -2.82 9.78
C THR A 309 0.78 -1.62 10.49
N PHE A 310 -0.03 -0.75 11.11
CA PHE A 310 0.47 0.37 11.90
C PHE A 310 1.34 -0.10 13.07
N GLY A 311 0.90 -1.14 13.79
CA GLY A 311 1.66 -1.81 14.84
C GLY A 311 3.03 -2.30 14.37
N ARG A 312 3.08 -2.95 13.21
CA ARG A 312 4.32 -3.41 12.57
C ARG A 312 5.26 -2.24 12.24
N VAL A 313 4.74 -1.14 11.71
CA VAL A 313 5.55 0.03 11.38
C VAL A 313 6.07 0.72 12.64
N ALA A 314 5.24 0.91 13.67
CA ALA A 314 5.64 1.50 14.94
C ALA A 314 6.76 0.71 15.63
N ALA A 315 6.62 -0.61 15.72
CA ALA A 315 7.66 -1.47 16.28
C ALA A 315 8.98 -1.39 15.48
N ASN A 316 8.91 -1.46 14.14
CA ASN A 316 10.10 -1.34 13.29
C ASN A 316 10.78 0.03 13.41
N HIS A 317 10.00 1.10 13.51
CA HIS A 317 10.50 2.45 13.69
C HIS A 317 11.26 2.58 15.00
N SER A 318 10.65 2.19 16.12
CA SER A 318 11.28 2.27 17.45
C SER A 318 12.50 1.35 17.61
N LEU A 319 12.57 0.24 16.87
CA LEU A 319 13.75 -0.61 16.79
C LEU A 319 14.87 -0.02 15.90
N GLY A 320 14.54 0.95 15.04
CA GLY A 320 15.44 1.56 14.05
C GLY A 320 16.71 2.11 14.68
N ASP A 321 16.57 2.93 15.73
CA ASP A 321 17.68 3.50 16.50
C ASP A 321 18.60 2.44 17.10
N VAL A 322 18.02 1.36 17.67
CA VAL A 322 18.80 0.26 18.27
C VAL A 322 19.66 -0.41 17.20
N PHE A 323 19.09 -0.67 16.02
CA PHE A 323 19.83 -1.26 14.90
C PHE A 323 20.82 -0.30 14.27
N ALA A 324 20.51 1.01 14.19
CA ALA A 324 21.44 2.02 13.70
C ALA A 324 22.70 2.10 14.58
N MET A 325 22.56 1.86 15.88
CA MET A 325 23.67 1.75 16.83
C MET A 325 24.44 0.42 16.75
N GLY A 326 23.93 -0.53 15.96
CA GLY A 326 24.48 -1.88 15.80
C GLY A 326 24.12 -2.84 16.94
N ALA A 327 23.19 -2.46 17.82
CA ALA A 327 22.85 -3.21 19.03
C ALA A 327 21.83 -4.33 18.76
N GLU A 328 21.85 -5.35 19.61
CA GLU A 328 20.83 -6.39 19.64
C GLU A 328 19.64 -5.91 20.47
N ALA A 329 18.42 -5.99 19.96
CA ALA A 329 17.23 -5.63 20.73
C ALA A 329 16.98 -6.62 21.87
N GLN A 330 16.62 -6.12 23.06
CA GLN A 330 16.39 -6.93 24.25
C GLN A 330 14.93 -6.88 24.70
N SER A 331 14.42 -5.67 24.97
CA SER A 331 13.09 -5.49 25.55
C SER A 331 12.42 -4.22 25.04
N ALA A 332 11.08 -4.22 25.00
CA ALA A 332 10.29 -3.03 24.70
C ALA A 332 9.15 -2.86 25.71
N THR A 333 8.84 -1.60 26.04
CA THR A 333 7.58 -1.22 26.70
C THR A 333 6.74 -0.37 25.76
N ALA A 334 5.48 -0.75 25.58
CA ALA A 334 4.56 -0.03 24.68
C ALA A 334 4.03 1.26 25.32
N VAL A 335 3.82 2.29 24.51
CA VAL A 335 3.04 3.48 24.86
C VAL A 335 1.99 3.65 23.77
N ALA A 336 0.72 3.43 24.12
CA ALA A 336 -0.38 3.41 23.17
C ALA A 336 -1.48 4.42 23.54
N THR A 337 -2.00 5.12 22.54
CA THR A 337 -3.22 5.92 22.64
C THR A 337 -4.28 5.26 21.77
N ILE A 338 -5.42 4.88 22.35
CA ILE A 338 -6.51 4.21 21.64
C ILE A 338 -7.69 5.17 21.49
N PRO A 339 -8.30 5.28 20.29
CA PRO A 339 -9.50 6.07 20.10
C PRO A 339 -10.63 5.63 21.01
N TYR A 340 -11.43 6.61 21.42
CA TYR A 340 -12.65 6.38 22.15
C TYR A 340 -13.62 5.47 21.39
N GLY A 341 -14.14 4.44 22.06
CA GLY A 341 -15.13 3.53 21.50
C GLY A 341 -15.84 2.68 22.55
N ILE A 342 -16.76 1.83 22.09
CA ILE A 342 -17.30 0.75 22.92
C ILE A 342 -16.19 -0.27 23.23
N GLU A 343 -16.28 -0.94 24.38
CA GLU A 343 -15.23 -1.84 24.88
C GLU A 343 -14.77 -2.86 23.84
N SER A 344 -15.71 -3.51 23.14
CA SER A 344 -15.42 -4.54 22.13
C SER A 344 -14.59 -4.01 20.95
N LYS A 345 -14.74 -2.73 20.59
CA LYS A 345 -13.96 -2.10 19.51
C LYS A 345 -12.61 -1.60 19.98
N VAL A 346 -12.54 -1.08 21.21
CA VAL A 346 -11.26 -0.73 21.84
C VAL A 346 -10.39 -1.99 21.99
N GLU A 347 -11.00 -3.10 22.41
CA GLU A 347 -10.35 -4.41 22.53
C GLU A 347 -9.78 -4.90 21.19
N ASP A 348 -10.61 -4.94 20.15
CA ASP A 348 -10.21 -5.39 18.81
C ASP A 348 -9.11 -4.52 18.21
N VAL A 349 -9.25 -3.19 18.26
CA VAL A 349 -8.21 -2.26 17.77
C VAL A 349 -6.89 -2.46 18.51
N LEU A 350 -6.93 -2.57 19.84
CA LEU A 350 -5.74 -2.81 20.65
C LEU A 350 -5.11 -4.17 20.32
N TYR A 351 -5.91 -5.22 20.19
CA TYR A 351 -5.44 -6.56 19.84
C TYR A 351 -4.76 -6.59 18.47
N GLN A 352 -5.41 -6.06 17.42
CA GLN A 352 -4.85 -6.03 16.06
C GLN A 352 -3.54 -5.24 16.03
N MET A 353 -3.54 -4.06 16.65
CA MET A 353 -2.37 -3.19 16.69
C MET A 353 -1.19 -3.84 17.42
N MET A 354 -1.43 -4.41 18.61
CA MET A 354 -0.38 -5.05 19.37
C MET A 354 0.07 -6.38 18.75
N SER A 355 -0.81 -7.10 18.06
CA SER A 355 -0.44 -8.32 17.34
C SER A 355 0.60 -8.04 16.25
N GLY A 356 0.39 -7.00 15.44
CA GLY A 356 1.36 -6.58 14.44
C GLY A 356 2.69 -6.13 15.07
N ALA A 357 2.64 -5.37 16.17
CA ALA A 357 3.85 -4.96 16.87
C ALA A 357 4.64 -6.13 17.47
N VAL A 358 3.95 -7.06 18.15
CA VAL A 358 4.57 -8.23 18.78
C VAL A 358 5.22 -9.15 17.76
N GLU A 359 4.64 -9.32 16.57
CA GLU A 359 5.28 -10.07 15.48
C GLU A 359 6.67 -9.51 15.15
N VAL A 360 6.76 -8.20 14.94
CA VAL A 360 8.03 -7.52 14.62
C VAL A 360 9.02 -7.57 15.79
N LEU A 361 8.55 -7.35 17.03
CA LEU A 361 9.37 -7.44 18.23
C LEU A 361 9.95 -8.86 18.41
N ASN A 362 9.12 -9.88 18.21
CA ASN A 362 9.51 -11.28 18.31
C ASN A 362 10.56 -11.65 17.25
N GLU A 363 10.36 -11.26 15.98
CA GLU A 363 11.35 -11.44 14.91
C GLU A 363 12.69 -10.75 15.22
N ALA A 364 12.63 -9.59 15.90
CA ALA A 364 13.81 -8.88 16.35
C ALA A 364 14.53 -9.56 17.52
N GLY A 365 13.91 -10.50 18.22
CA GLY A 365 14.42 -11.03 19.49
C GLY A 365 14.17 -10.08 20.67
N CYS A 366 13.27 -9.11 20.50
CA CYS A 366 12.91 -8.10 21.49
C CYS A 366 11.64 -8.53 22.23
N ALA A 367 11.70 -8.69 23.55
CA ALA A 367 10.53 -9.09 24.32
C ALA A 367 9.70 -7.87 24.74
N LEU A 368 8.37 -7.94 24.54
CA LEU A 368 7.45 -6.97 25.13
C LEU A 368 7.35 -7.25 26.64
N VAL A 369 7.73 -6.28 27.48
CA VAL A 369 7.82 -6.46 28.94
C VAL A 369 6.79 -5.67 29.74
N GLY A 370 5.97 -4.86 29.06
CA GLY A 370 4.93 -4.06 29.69
C GLY A 370 4.53 -2.88 28.80
N GLY A 371 3.86 -1.90 29.40
CA GLY A 371 3.51 -0.68 28.69
C GLY A 371 2.47 0.18 29.39
N HIS A 372 2.03 1.21 28.69
CA HIS A 372 1.01 2.16 29.11
C HIS A 372 0.00 2.38 27.99
N THR A 373 -1.29 2.36 28.34
CA THR A 373 -2.38 2.68 27.43
C THR A 373 -3.13 3.91 27.93
N GLY A 374 -3.38 4.87 27.04
CA GLY A 374 -4.32 5.96 27.23
C GLY A 374 -5.45 5.90 26.21
N GLU A 375 -6.60 6.46 26.53
CA GLU A 375 -7.65 6.78 25.57
C GLU A 375 -7.42 8.21 25.03
N GLY A 376 -7.66 8.41 23.74
CA GLY A 376 -7.50 9.71 23.08
C GLY A 376 -8.35 9.84 21.83
N GLN A 377 -8.18 10.93 21.08
CA GLN A 377 -8.88 11.12 19.80
C GLN A 377 -8.20 10.38 18.65
N GLU A 378 -6.87 10.41 18.60
CA GLU A 378 -6.07 9.81 17.54
C GLU A 378 -5.43 8.52 18.04
N LEU A 379 -5.48 7.46 17.22
CA LEU A 379 -4.69 6.25 17.45
C LEU A 379 -3.21 6.61 17.40
N ALA A 380 -2.43 6.16 18.36
CA ALA A 380 -0.99 6.36 18.38
C ALA A 380 -0.29 5.22 19.09
N LEU A 381 0.94 4.92 18.68
CA LEU A 381 1.74 3.86 19.25
C LEU A 381 3.21 4.24 19.20
N GLY A 382 3.93 3.75 20.20
CA GLY A 382 5.35 3.89 20.33
C GLY A 382 5.91 2.86 21.30
N PHE A 383 7.23 2.76 21.33
CA PHE A 383 7.93 1.87 22.23
C PHE A 383 9.14 2.58 22.82
N ALA A 384 9.34 2.40 24.13
CA ALA A 384 10.67 2.56 24.71
C ALA A 384 11.39 1.21 24.58
N VAL A 385 12.55 1.21 23.95
CA VAL A 385 13.29 -0.01 23.57
C VAL A 385 14.66 0.00 24.23
N ASN A 386 15.03 -1.14 24.81
CA ASN A 386 16.37 -1.42 25.27
C ASN A 386 17.05 -2.42 24.34
N GLY A 387 18.31 -2.15 24.02
CA GLY A 387 19.21 -3.06 23.31
C GLY A 387 20.52 -3.24 24.04
N LEU A 388 21.30 -4.24 23.62
CA LEU A 388 22.58 -4.62 24.19
C LEU A 388 23.68 -4.56 23.11
N ILE A 389 24.83 -4.01 23.47
CA ILE A 389 25.98 -3.88 22.56
C ILE A 389 27.29 -4.09 23.32
N ASN A 390 28.31 -4.62 22.66
CA ASN A 390 29.68 -4.46 23.13
C ASN A 390 30.08 -2.98 22.94
N PRO A 391 30.58 -2.27 23.96
CA PRO A 391 30.89 -0.84 23.86
C PRO A 391 31.81 -0.46 22.69
N ASP A 392 32.73 -1.34 22.31
CA ASP A 392 33.71 -1.12 21.23
C ASP A 392 33.15 -1.35 19.81
N GLU A 393 31.94 -1.90 19.72
CA GLU A 393 31.26 -2.23 18.46
C GLU A 393 30.13 -1.26 18.11
N VAL A 394 29.92 -0.22 18.92
CA VAL A 394 28.89 0.79 18.68
C VAL A 394 29.14 1.49 17.34
N MET A 395 28.13 1.48 16.47
CA MET A 395 28.06 2.41 15.35
C MET A 395 27.40 3.69 15.86
N SER A 396 28.00 4.84 15.59
CA SER A 396 27.47 6.13 16.06
C SER A 396 27.13 7.03 14.87
N LYS A 397 26.55 8.20 15.11
CA LYS A 397 26.45 9.22 14.06
C LYS A 397 27.83 9.76 13.64
N GLY A 398 28.82 9.69 14.52
CA GLY A 398 30.20 10.02 14.23
C GLY A 398 31.01 8.84 13.65
N GLY A 399 32.21 9.13 13.17
CA GLY A 399 33.15 8.13 12.66
C GLY A 399 33.16 7.98 11.15
N LEU A 400 32.57 8.94 10.42
CA LEU A 400 32.79 9.04 8.97
C LEU A 400 34.28 9.27 8.70
N GLN A 401 34.85 8.55 7.74
CA GLN A 401 36.25 8.73 7.36
C GLN A 401 36.35 9.24 5.93
N ALA A 402 37.25 10.20 5.68
CA ALA A 402 37.52 10.69 4.34
C ALA A 402 37.95 9.53 3.42
N GLY A 403 37.29 9.41 2.26
CA GLY A 403 37.49 8.29 1.33
C GLY A 403 36.46 7.17 1.47
N ASP A 404 35.67 7.13 2.55
CA ASP A 404 34.51 6.24 2.63
C ASP A 404 33.44 6.63 1.60
N VAL A 405 32.58 5.67 1.27
CA VAL A 405 31.33 5.93 0.54
C VAL A 405 30.13 5.91 1.47
N LEU A 406 29.06 6.60 1.06
CA LEU A 406 27.79 6.63 1.78
C LEU A 406 26.82 5.62 1.15
N ILE A 407 26.31 4.69 1.95
CA ILE A 407 25.33 3.69 1.55
C ILE A 407 23.98 4.00 2.20
N LEU A 408 22.92 3.93 1.40
CA LEU A 408 21.53 4.03 1.86
C LEU A 408 20.81 2.71 1.58
N THR A 409 20.20 2.10 2.61
CA THR A 409 19.67 0.73 2.52
C THR A 409 18.22 0.63 2.05
N LYS A 410 17.46 1.73 2.12
CA LYS A 410 16.06 1.81 1.67
C LYS A 410 15.79 3.08 0.87
N PRO A 411 14.81 3.08 -0.04
CA PRO A 411 14.43 4.27 -0.78
C PRO A 411 13.77 5.32 0.15
N ILE A 412 13.84 6.59 -0.26
CA ILE A 412 13.16 7.71 0.41
C ILE A 412 11.89 8.14 -0.32
N GLY A 413 11.04 8.91 0.36
CA GLY A 413 9.84 9.54 -0.19
C GLY A 413 8.56 9.24 0.58
N THR A 414 8.65 8.64 1.78
CA THR A 414 7.44 8.26 2.52
C THR A 414 6.61 9.48 2.94
N GLY A 415 7.25 10.59 3.31
CA GLY A 415 6.55 11.78 3.79
C GLY A 415 5.68 12.41 2.72
N THR A 416 6.22 12.61 1.51
CA THR A 416 5.45 13.15 0.38
C THR A 416 4.32 12.20 -0.08
N LEU A 417 4.56 10.89 -0.05
CA LEU A 417 3.55 9.89 -0.42
C LEU A 417 2.37 9.88 0.57
N PHE A 418 2.62 9.92 1.87
CA PHE A 418 1.55 9.97 2.86
C PHE A 418 0.86 11.34 2.95
N ALA A 419 1.55 12.42 2.58
CA ALA A 419 0.91 13.72 2.37
C ALA A 419 -0.06 13.70 1.17
N ALA A 420 0.29 13.00 0.09
CA ALA A 420 -0.58 12.79 -1.06
C ALA A 420 -1.73 11.82 -0.76
N HIS A 421 -1.49 10.78 0.05
CA HIS A 421 -2.51 9.83 0.47
C HIS A 421 -3.66 10.52 1.23
N ALA A 422 -3.31 11.35 2.22
CA ALA A 422 -4.29 12.11 3.01
C ALA A 422 -5.13 13.09 2.16
N GLN A 423 -4.63 13.49 0.99
CA GLN A 423 -5.32 14.37 0.03
C GLN A 423 -6.01 13.59 -1.11
N LEU A 424 -6.07 12.26 -1.04
CA LEU A 424 -6.60 11.38 -2.11
C LEU A 424 -5.91 11.54 -3.47
N ALA A 425 -4.65 12.00 -3.45
CA ALA A 425 -3.83 12.26 -4.63
C ALA A 425 -2.78 11.15 -4.91
N ALA A 426 -2.66 10.16 -4.02
CA ALA A 426 -1.76 9.02 -4.20
C ALA A 426 -2.45 7.85 -4.93
N LYS A 427 -1.67 7.08 -5.71
CA LYS A 427 -2.11 5.79 -6.26
C LYS A 427 -1.92 4.70 -5.21
N GLY A 428 -2.86 3.77 -5.07
CA GLY A 428 -2.77 2.66 -4.09
C GLY A 428 -1.43 1.93 -4.11
N ARG A 429 -0.96 1.52 -5.31
CA ARG A 429 0.34 0.86 -5.49
C ARG A 429 1.56 1.64 -4.96
N TRP A 430 1.48 2.97 -4.90
CA TRP A 430 2.55 3.80 -4.34
C TRP A 430 2.59 3.65 -2.82
N ILE A 431 1.42 3.64 -2.17
CA ILE A 431 1.28 3.44 -0.74
C ILE A 431 1.63 2.01 -0.34
N ASP A 432 1.20 1.01 -1.11
CA ASP A 432 1.59 -0.39 -0.89
C ASP A 432 3.11 -0.56 -0.90
N SER A 433 3.80 0.09 -1.85
CA SER A 433 5.26 0.07 -1.96
C SER A 433 5.94 0.78 -0.77
N ALA A 434 5.36 1.91 -0.31
CA ALA A 434 5.85 2.62 0.86
C ALA A 434 5.69 1.79 2.13
N LEU A 435 4.51 1.19 2.35
CA LEU A 435 4.23 0.33 3.51
C LEU A 435 5.15 -0.90 3.53
N ALA A 436 5.37 -1.55 2.37
CA ALA A 436 6.31 -2.66 2.27
C ALA A 436 7.74 -2.27 2.70
N SER A 437 8.19 -1.06 2.33
CA SER A 437 9.48 -0.53 2.78
C SER A 437 9.51 -0.21 4.28
N MET A 438 8.42 0.30 4.84
CA MET A 438 8.30 0.66 6.26
C MET A 438 8.29 -0.56 7.18
N VAL A 439 7.65 -1.66 6.78
CA VAL A 439 7.59 -2.90 7.59
C VAL A 439 8.84 -3.77 7.46
N GLN A 440 9.77 -3.43 6.56
CA GLN A 440 11.05 -4.11 6.45
C GLN A 440 11.97 -3.72 7.61
N SER A 441 12.40 -4.69 8.43
CA SER A 441 13.32 -4.43 9.54
C SER A 441 14.70 -3.95 9.08
N ASN A 442 15.35 -3.08 9.87
CA ASN A 442 16.75 -2.66 9.66
C ASN A 442 17.79 -3.63 10.28
N LYS A 443 17.37 -4.68 11.00
CA LYS A 443 18.25 -5.61 11.72
C LYS A 443 19.35 -6.21 10.85
N LYS A 444 18.96 -6.89 9.76
CA LYS A 444 19.92 -7.57 8.86
C LYS A 444 20.83 -6.57 8.14
N ALA A 445 20.31 -5.39 7.80
CA ALA A 445 21.10 -4.33 7.21
C ALA A 445 22.18 -3.82 8.18
N ALA A 446 21.83 -3.59 9.45
CA ALA A 446 22.78 -3.18 10.48
C ALA A 446 23.88 -4.23 10.71
N ASP A 447 23.50 -5.50 10.83
CA ASP A 447 24.45 -6.60 10.99
C ASP A 447 25.42 -6.68 9.80
N CYS A 448 24.90 -6.53 8.58
CA CYS A 448 25.71 -6.48 7.36
C CYS A 448 26.67 -5.28 7.40
N LEU A 449 26.18 -4.06 7.59
CA LEU A 449 27.02 -2.85 7.65
C LEU A 449 28.13 -2.95 8.70
N ARG A 450 27.82 -3.48 9.89
CA ARG A 450 28.80 -3.72 10.95
C ARG A 450 29.85 -4.74 10.51
N SER A 451 29.45 -5.83 9.87
CA SER A 451 30.38 -6.86 9.37
C SER A 451 31.33 -6.36 8.28
N PHE A 452 30.90 -5.37 7.49
CA PHE A 452 31.74 -4.66 6.52
C PHE A 452 32.61 -3.56 7.14
N GLY A 453 32.54 -3.36 8.46
CA GLY A 453 33.40 -2.46 9.22
C GLY A 453 32.86 -1.04 9.36
N SER A 454 31.57 -0.81 9.12
CA SER A 454 30.97 0.52 9.31
C SER A 454 31.11 0.97 10.78
N LYS A 455 31.50 2.23 10.97
CA LYS A 455 31.59 2.90 12.27
C LYS A 455 30.60 4.05 12.43
N ALA A 456 30.17 4.62 11.31
CA ALA A 456 29.18 5.68 11.26
C ALA A 456 27.89 5.17 10.62
N CYS A 457 26.81 5.17 11.40
CA CYS A 457 25.49 4.74 10.95
C CYS A 457 24.40 5.55 11.67
N THR A 458 23.32 5.85 10.95
CA THR A 458 22.08 6.40 11.49
C THR A 458 20.91 5.83 10.71
N ASP A 459 19.73 5.78 11.31
CA ASP A 459 18.50 5.57 10.56
C ASP A 459 17.99 6.90 9.97
N VAL A 460 17.45 6.86 8.76
CA VAL A 460 16.90 8.04 8.10
C VAL A 460 15.43 8.16 8.46
N THR A 461 15.12 9.16 9.30
CA THR A 461 13.77 9.38 9.84
C THR A 461 13.28 10.84 9.66
N GLY A 462 12.76 11.49 10.71
CA GLY A 462 12.00 12.75 10.63
C GLY A 462 12.75 13.96 10.06
N PHE A 463 14.08 14.01 10.16
CA PHE A 463 14.88 15.13 9.61
C PHE A 463 15.20 14.98 8.12
N GLY A 464 14.80 13.87 7.51
CA GLY A 464 15.13 13.53 6.12
C GLY A 464 16.61 13.20 5.94
N LEU A 465 16.97 12.77 4.72
CA LEU A 465 18.31 12.30 4.39
C LEU A 465 19.38 13.37 4.67
N LEU A 466 19.13 14.61 4.25
CA LEU A 466 20.09 15.70 4.44
C LEU A 466 20.33 16.00 5.91
N GLY A 467 19.26 16.04 6.72
CA GLY A 467 19.38 16.37 8.15
C GLY A 467 20.26 15.38 8.88
N HIS A 468 20.00 14.09 8.66
CA HIS A 468 20.79 13.01 9.22
C HIS A 468 22.24 13.04 8.72
N LEU A 469 22.48 13.27 7.43
CA LEU A 469 23.84 13.39 6.90
C LEU A 469 24.62 14.57 7.51
N VAL A 470 23.98 15.74 7.70
CA VAL A 470 24.59 16.90 8.38
C VAL A 470 24.91 16.62 9.85
N GLU A 471 24.09 15.80 10.53
CA GLU A 471 24.39 15.35 11.89
C GLU A 471 25.58 14.40 11.95
N MET A 472 25.88 13.66 10.88
CA MET A 472 27.00 12.74 10.82
C MET A 472 28.33 13.42 10.48
N THR A 473 28.32 14.46 9.64
CA THR A 473 29.54 15.17 9.20
C THR A 473 30.19 15.95 10.34
N ARG A 474 29.40 16.67 11.13
CA ARG A 474 29.89 17.53 12.23
C ARG A 474 30.75 16.82 13.28
N PRO A 475 30.30 15.73 13.94
CA PRO A 475 31.11 15.02 14.92
C PRO A 475 32.30 14.28 14.30
N SER A 476 32.27 14.07 12.98
CA SER A 476 33.32 13.34 12.26
C SER A 476 34.40 14.27 11.68
N GLY A 477 34.20 15.59 11.69
CA GLY A 477 35.18 16.54 11.13
C GLY A 477 35.46 16.29 9.65
N VAL A 478 34.41 16.03 8.87
CA VAL A 478 34.48 15.73 7.43
C VAL A 478 33.38 16.46 6.67
N ASP A 479 33.57 16.56 5.35
CA ASP A 479 32.53 16.97 4.41
C ASP A 479 31.93 15.74 3.71
N ALA A 480 30.81 15.91 3.01
CA ALA A 480 30.19 14.85 2.23
C ALA A 480 29.74 15.35 0.85
N GLU A 481 29.89 14.50 -0.15
CA GLU A 481 29.32 14.70 -1.47
C GLU A 481 28.17 13.72 -1.69
N LEU A 482 27.00 14.23 -2.04
CA LEU A 482 25.79 13.46 -2.27
C LEU A 482 25.40 13.51 -3.76
N ASP A 483 25.18 12.33 -4.34
CA ASP A 483 24.78 12.12 -5.72
C ASP A 483 23.25 11.99 -5.78
N LEU A 484 22.57 13.03 -6.28
CA LEU A 484 21.11 13.05 -6.30
C LEU A 484 20.53 11.95 -7.20
N SER A 485 21.19 11.65 -8.33
CA SER A 485 20.78 10.62 -9.29
C SER A 485 20.91 9.20 -8.74
N ALA A 486 21.83 8.98 -7.79
CA ALA A 486 22.03 7.70 -7.15
C ALA A 486 21.04 7.40 -6.00
N ILE A 487 20.35 8.42 -5.46
CA ILE A 487 19.45 8.23 -4.31
C ILE A 487 18.24 7.35 -4.70
N PRO A 488 18.04 6.19 -4.06
CA PRO A 488 16.87 5.37 -4.31
C PRO A 488 15.61 6.08 -3.81
N ILE A 489 14.56 6.09 -4.63
CA ILE A 489 13.28 6.76 -4.34
C ILE A 489 12.11 5.78 -4.45
N LEU A 490 11.07 6.02 -3.65
CA LEU A 490 9.84 5.26 -3.71
C LEU A 490 9.03 5.64 -4.96
N PRO A 491 8.32 4.68 -5.59
CA PRO A 491 7.45 4.98 -6.72
C PRO A 491 6.41 6.05 -6.36
N GLY A 492 6.30 7.09 -7.20
CA GLY A 492 5.38 8.20 -6.97
C GLY A 492 5.96 9.40 -6.24
N ALA A 493 7.13 9.26 -5.56
CA ALA A 493 7.68 10.33 -4.72
C ALA A 493 8.12 11.56 -5.53
N GLU A 494 8.75 11.37 -6.70
CA GLU A 494 9.08 12.48 -7.60
C GLU A 494 7.82 13.15 -8.15
N GLU A 495 6.79 12.36 -8.51
CA GLU A 495 5.54 12.90 -9.03
C GLU A 495 4.78 13.73 -7.98
N THR A 496 4.72 13.28 -6.73
CA THR A 496 4.07 14.02 -5.64
C THR A 496 4.84 15.28 -5.28
N ALA A 497 6.18 15.19 -5.23
CA ALA A 497 7.02 16.37 -5.00
C ALA A 497 6.93 17.40 -6.13
N ALA A 498 6.90 16.96 -7.40
CA ALA A 498 6.72 17.82 -8.56
C ALA A 498 5.35 18.50 -8.58
N ALA A 499 4.31 17.83 -8.04
CA ALA A 499 2.99 18.41 -7.83
C ALA A 499 2.92 19.39 -6.64
N GLY A 500 4.03 19.60 -5.92
CA GLY A 500 4.09 20.47 -4.74
C GLY A 500 3.47 19.86 -3.48
N ILE A 501 3.18 18.56 -3.49
CA ILE A 501 2.60 17.85 -2.34
C ILE A 501 3.76 17.41 -1.44
N LEU A 502 3.94 18.14 -0.34
CA LEU A 502 5.03 17.93 0.62
C LEU A 502 4.46 17.63 2.00
N SER A 503 5.21 16.89 2.81
CA SER A 503 4.81 16.61 4.20
C SER A 503 4.84 17.88 5.06
N SER A 504 4.08 17.87 6.16
CA SER A 504 3.95 19.03 7.06
C SER A 504 5.26 19.42 7.76
N LEU A 505 6.21 18.50 7.91
CA LEU A 505 7.51 18.76 8.54
C LEU A 505 8.56 19.23 7.53
N GLN A 506 8.36 18.98 6.24
CA GLN A 506 9.33 19.33 5.19
C GLN A 506 9.70 20.83 5.19
N PRO A 507 8.78 21.80 5.39
CA PRO A 507 9.15 23.21 5.44
C PRO A 507 10.14 23.56 6.56
N ALA A 508 10.12 22.81 7.67
CA ALA A 508 11.13 22.95 8.72
C ALA A 508 12.47 22.34 8.28
N ASN A 509 12.44 21.15 7.67
CA ASN A 509 13.64 20.48 7.15
C ASN A 509 14.31 21.24 6.02
N ILE A 510 13.57 21.97 5.17
CA ILE A 510 14.14 22.85 4.14
C ILE A 510 15.16 23.83 4.74
N ARG A 511 15.02 24.26 5.99
CA ARG A 511 15.99 25.16 6.64
C ARG A 511 17.39 24.55 6.72
N LEU A 512 17.51 23.22 6.64
CA LEU A 512 18.77 22.48 6.60
C LEU A 512 19.53 22.65 5.28
N ARG A 513 18.90 23.23 4.24
CA ARG A 513 19.57 23.58 2.98
C ARG A 513 20.78 24.50 3.16
N ARG A 514 20.83 25.23 4.28
CA ARG A 514 22.01 26.01 4.71
C ARG A 514 23.26 25.16 4.97
N GLY A 515 23.16 23.82 4.94
CA GLY A 515 24.29 22.91 4.99
C GLY A 515 24.79 22.49 3.61
N ILE A 516 24.19 22.99 2.51
CA ILE A 516 24.54 22.63 1.14
C ILE A 516 25.28 23.78 0.46
N ARG A 517 26.43 23.48 -0.15
CA ARG A 517 27.18 24.38 -1.04
C ARG A 517 26.44 24.57 -2.36
N ASP A 518 26.42 25.80 -2.87
CA ASP A 518 25.82 26.17 -4.16
C ASP A 518 24.39 25.64 -4.37
N GLN A 519 23.57 25.64 -3.32
CA GLN A 519 22.23 25.04 -3.30
C GLN A 519 21.31 25.54 -4.43
N GLU A 520 21.49 26.78 -4.90
CA GLU A 520 20.67 27.41 -5.93
C GLU A 520 20.73 26.65 -7.26
N LYS A 521 21.82 25.91 -7.51
CA LYS A 521 22.00 25.08 -8.72
C LYS A 521 21.02 23.90 -8.75
N TRP A 522 20.56 23.43 -7.59
CA TRP A 522 19.88 22.14 -7.44
C TRP A 522 18.36 22.26 -7.29
N VAL A 523 17.82 23.48 -7.14
CA VAL A 523 16.39 23.72 -6.89
C VAL A 523 15.47 23.10 -7.95
N LYS A 524 15.96 22.93 -9.18
CA LYS A 524 15.20 22.33 -10.29
C LYS A 524 15.33 20.81 -10.38
N HIS A 525 16.24 20.19 -9.62
CA HIS A 525 16.45 18.76 -9.67
C HIS A 525 15.25 18.04 -9.01
N PRO A 526 14.63 17.03 -9.65
CA PRO A 526 13.40 16.38 -9.14
C PRO A 526 13.52 15.81 -7.72
N ARG A 527 14.71 15.32 -7.35
CA ARG A 527 14.98 14.73 -6.03
C ARG A 527 15.48 15.72 -4.98
N TYR A 528 15.78 16.96 -5.36
CA TYR A 528 16.18 17.98 -4.40
C TYR A 528 15.14 18.21 -3.29
N PRO A 529 13.81 18.32 -3.54
CA PRO A 529 12.85 18.40 -2.45
C PRO A 529 12.79 17.14 -1.57
N LEU A 530 13.16 15.97 -2.11
CA LEU A 530 13.05 14.68 -1.42
C LEU A 530 14.13 14.45 -0.36
N ILE A 531 15.32 15.05 -0.48
CA ILE A 531 16.36 14.91 0.55
C ILE A 531 15.99 15.60 1.88
N PHE A 532 14.97 16.47 1.86
CA PHE A 532 14.38 17.12 3.04
C PHE A 532 13.12 16.41 3.55
N ASP A 533 12.62 15.44 2.82
CA ASP A 533 11.37 14.75 3.16
C ASP A 533 11.59 13.89 4.42
N PRO A 534 10.78 14.05 5.48
CA PRO A 534 10.79 13.15 6.62
C PRO A 534 10.47 11.73 6.19
N GLN A 535 11.23 10.78 6.73
CA GLN A 535 11.02 9.36 6.50
C GLN A 535 10.39 8.71 7.73
N THR A 536 9.36 7.89 7.54
CA THR A 536 8.82 7.03 8.60
C THR A 536 9.39 5.64 8.39
N ALA A 537 10.07 5.08 9.41
CA ALA A 537 10.69 3.75 9.35
C ALA A 537 11.63 3.58 8.15
N GLY A 538 12.44 4.61 7.89
CA GLY A 538 13.37 4.64 6.77
C GLY A 538 14.53 3.64 6.90
N GLY A 539 15.43 3.69 5.93
CA GLY A 539 16.61 2.83 5.89
C GLY A 539 17.73 3.35 6.79
N LEU A 540 18.85 2.64 6.77
CA LEU A 540 20.10 3.06 7.38
C LEU A 540 20.91 3.86 6.36
N LEU A 541 21.51 4.95 6.84
CA LEU A 541 22.58 5.70 6.18
C LEU A 541 23.88 5.38 6.92
N ALA A 542 24.86 4.83 6.21
CA ALA A 542 26.12 4.41 6.82
C ALA A 542 27.32 4.64 5.91
N SER A 543 28.51 4.75 6.51
CA SER A 543 29.77 4.77 5.75
C SER A 543 30.44 3.41 5.70
N VAL A 544 31.03 3.11 4.54
CA VAL A 544 31.86 1.91 4.32
C VAL A 544 33.06 2.31 3.46
N SER A 545 34.21 1.70 3.71
CA SER A 545 35.41 1.91 2.88
C SER A 545 35.14 1.60 1.41
N ALA A 546 35.65 2.44 0.51
CA ALA A 546 35.37 2.36 -0.93
C ALA A 546 35.72 1.02 -1.58
N ASP A 547 36.76 0.32 -1.09
CA ASP A 547 37.18 -1.00 -1.59
C ASP A 547 36.19 -2.13 -1.27
N LYS A 548 35.33 -1.95 -0.26
CA LYS A 548 34.35 -2.95 0.19
C LYS A 548 32.91 -2.60 -0.20
N ALA A 549 32.69 -1.41 -0.74
CA ALA A 549 31.36 -0.84 -0.94
C ALA A 549 30.46 -1.69 -1.84
N GLU A 550 30.96 -2.10 -3.00
CA GLU A 550 30.18 -2.89 -3.97
C GLU A 550 29.79 -4.26 -3.42
N ASP A 551 30.70 -4.90 -2.67
CA ASP A 551 30.43 -6.17 -1.99
C ASP A 551 29.37 -6.01 -0.91
N CYS A 552 29.44 -4.93 -0.13
CA CYS A 552 28.44 -4.61 0.89
C CYS A 552 27.06 -4.39 0.26
N VAL A 553 26.96 -3.61 -0.82
CA VAL A 553 25.69 -3.38 -1.54
C VAL A 553 25.13 -4.68 -2.10
N ARG A 554 25.96 -5.53 -2.69
CA ARG A 554 25.54 -6.84 -3.22
C ARG A 554 24.99 -7.73 -2.12
N GLU A 555 25.64 -7.80 -0.97
CA GLU A 555 25.17 -8.58 0.19
C GLU A 555 23.87 -8.03 0.75
N LEU A 556 23.75 -6.70 0.92
CA LEU A 556 22.50 -6.06 1.35
C LEU A 556 21.34 -6.36 0.40
N LYS A 557 21.57 -6.34 -0.91
CA LYS A 557 20.55 -6.74 -1.90
C LYS A 557 20.16 -8.20 -1.75
N ALA A 558 21.12 -9.11 -1.52
CA ALA A 558 20.86 -10.52 -1.29
C ALA A 558 20.06 -10.78 0.01
N LEU A 559 20.26 -9.95 1.04
CA LEU A 559 19.52 -9.99 2.30
C LEU A 559 18.09 -9.44 2.19
N GLY A 560 17.68 -8.97 1.00
CA GLY A 560 16.33 -8.48 0.73
C GLY A 560 16.20 -6.96 0.72
N TYR A 561 17.29 -6.20 0.64
CA TYR A 561 17.28 -4.73 0.50
C TYR A 561 17.58 -4.31 -0.96
N PRO A 562 16.68 -4.57 -1.93
CA PRO A 562 16.97 -4.49 -3.37
C PRO A 562 17.33 -3.08 -3.85
N HIS A 563 16.88 -2.06 -3.14
CA HIS A 563 17.09 -0.65 -3.45
C HIS A 563 18.34 -0.06 -2.81
N THR A 564 19.15 -0.86 -2.13
CA THR A 564 20.42 -0.38 -1.54
C THR A 564 21.31 0.24 -2.62
N ALA A 565 21.83 1.43 -2.34
CA ALA A 565 22.69 2.16 -3.26
C ALA A 565 23.82 2.89 -2.53
N ILE A 566 24.96 3.04 -3.23
CA ILE A 566 25.97 4.04 -2.89
C ILE A 566 25.43 5.39 -3.38
N ILE A 567 25.22 6.32 -2.47
CA ILE A 567 24.59 7.61 -2.76
C ILE A 567 25.57 8.79 -2.69
N GLY A 568 26.84 8.53 -2.37
CA GLY A 568 27.80 9.62 -2.18
C GLY A 568 29.13 9.15 -1.61
N ARG A 569 29.98 10.11 -1.27
CA ARG A 569 31.29 9.88 -0.67
C ARG A 569 31.60 10.87 0.46
N VAL A 570 32.43 10.44 1.39
CA VAL A 570 32.95 11.28 2.47
C VAL A 570 34.24 11.95 2.00
N LEU A 571 34.34 13.25 2.20
CA LEU A 571 35.46 14.09 1.80
C LEU A 571 36.23 14.58 3.04
N PRO A 572 37.54 14.88 2.90
CA PRO A 572 38.24 15.67 3.92
C PRO A 572 37.50 16.99 4.16
N GLN A 573 37.46 17.45 5.41
CA GLN A 573 36.86 18.74 5.74
C GLN A 573 37.63 19.88 5.08
N ASP A 574 36.91 20.77 4.40
CA ASP A 574 37.49 21.99 3.87
C ASP A 574 37.56 23.08 4.95
N GLU A 575 38.70 23.19 5.63
CA GLU A 575 38.94 24.21 6.66
C GLU A 575 39.03 25.64 6.11
N SER A 576 39.23 25.77 4.79
CA SER A 576 39.46 27.05 4.11
C SER A 576 38.29 27.54 3.26
N GLY A 577 37.33 26.66 3.00
CA GLY A 577 36.20 26.87 2.10
C GLY A 577 34.89 27.19 2.81
N PRO A 578 33.75 26.94 2.13
CA PRO A 578 32.42 27.22 2.67
C PRO A 578 32.13 26.39 3.93
N ILE A 579 31.46 27.01 4.91
CA ILE A 579 31.10 26.39 6.20
C ILE A 579 30.12 25.21 6.01
N GLU A 580 29.44 25.16 4.89
CA GLU A 580 28.48 24.13 4.50
C GLU A 580 29.20 22.79 4.24
N PRO A 581 28.87 21.69 4.97
CA PRO A 581 29.60 20.43 4.85
C PRO A 581 29.15 19.54 3.69
N ILE A 582 28.05 19.89 3.00
CA ILE A 582 27.46 19.04 1.96
C ILE A 582 27.64 19.67 0.59
N THR A 583 28.19 18.91 -0.35
CA THR A 583 28.19 19.22 -1.79
C THR A 583 27.25 18.26 -2.50
N LEU A 584 26.48 18.74 -3.48
CA LEU A 584 25.62 17.89 -4.31
C LEU A 584 26.26 17.67 -5.68
N ARG A 585 25.98 16.53 -6.30
CA ARG A 585 26.30 16.20 -7.70
C ARG A 585 25.16 15.42 -8.38
N GLU A 586 25.30 15.21 -9.68
CA GLU A 586 24.37 14.44 -10.54
C GLU A 586 25.05 13.25 -11.20
#